data_AF-A0A4Q1QRM7-F1
#
_entry.id   AF-A0A4Q1QRM7-F1
#
_cell.length_a   1.000
_cell.length_b   1.000
_cell.length_c   1.000
_cell.angle_alpha   90.00
_cell.angle_beta   90.00
_cell.angle_gamma   90.00
#
_symmetry.space_group_name_H-M   'P 1'
#
loop_
_entity.id
_entity.type
_entity.pdbx_description
1 polymer ?
#
loop_
_entity_poly.entity_id
_entity_poly.type
_entity_poly.pdbx_seq_one_letter_code
_entity_poly.pdbx_strand_id
1 'polypeptide(L)'
;MGLWYRPVEVLDEARDRSAWSAAILLSLISGAIGVVSMDAFHTQWAVDRTAALQLVGLAEAGVLTASLALGAVAHAIARTLGGIGRFAPTASLFIVLFWVTDLPRLAIAAWLPTDATFVQAATWTTWGFGYLLAVLLIRGQHHLSTWKSTAAVSVQMLTALALLRLGPGR
;
A
#
# COMPACT_ATOMS: atom_id res chain seq x y z
N MET A 1 -3.28 -16.21 7.01
CA MET A 1 -2.38 -16.63 8.12
C MET A 1 -0.95 -16.85 7.63
N GLY A 2 -0.71 -17.51 6.47
CA GLY A 2 0.65 -17.80 5.97
C GLY A 2 1.58 -16.59 5.82
N LEU A 3 1.12 -15.45 5.29
CA LEU A 3 1.99 -14.28 5.04
C LEU A 3 2.71 -13.75 6.29
N TRP A 4 2.08 -13.86 7.46
CA TRP A 4 2.63 -13.35 8.72
C TRP A 4 3.70 -14.24 9.33
N TYR A 5 3.59 -15.56 9.13
CA TYR A 5 4.47 -16.55 9.74
C TYR A 5 5.48 -17.16 8.76
N ARG A 6 5.17 -17.10 7.46
CA ARG A 6 5.87 -17.74 6.35
C ARG A 6 5.87 -16.82 5.11
N PRO A 7 6.40 -15.58 5.24
CA PRO A 7 6.29 -14.58 4.18
C PRO A 7 7.01 -14.99 2.90
N VAL A 8 8.16 -15.66 3.03
CA VAL A 8 8.96 -16.08 1.86
C VAL A 8 8.21 -17.13 1.06
N GLU A 9 7.72 -18.20 1.70
CA GLU A 9 7.01 -19.28 1.00
C GLU A 9 5.74 -18.77 0.30
N VAL A 10 4.98 -17.88 0.97
CA VAL A 10 3.75 -17.31 0.37
C VAL A 10 4.07 -16.40 -0.82
N LEU A 11 5.11 -15.56 -0.72
CA LEU A 11 5.49 -14.68 -1.83
C LEU A 11 6.07 -15.46 -3.01
N ASP A 12 6.78 -16.56 -2.75
CA ASP A 12 7.29 -17.45 -3.79
C ASP A 12 6.17 -18.24 -4.47
N GLU A 13 5.17 -18.72 -3.75
CA GLU A 13 4.00 -19.39 -4.35
C GLU A 13 3.18 -18.42 -5.21
N ALA A 14 3.04 -17.18 -4.75
CA ALA A 14 2.33 -16.14 -5.48
C ALA A 14 3.19 -15.51 -6.60
N ARG A 15 4.48 -15.83 -6.70
CA ARG A 15 5.40 -15.12 -7.61
C ARG A 15 5.04 -15.22 -9.08
N ASP A 16 4.52 -16.36 -9.50
CA ASP A 16 4.17 -16.59 -10.90
C ASP A 16 2.71 -16.22 -11.22
N ARG A 17 1.90 -15.89 -10.22
CA ARG A 17 0.49 -15.54 -10.36
C ARG A 17 0.26 -14.09 -10.01
N SER A 18 -0.34 -13.33 -10.92
CA SER A 18 -0.78 -11.98 -10.59
C SER A 18 -1.94 -12.02 -9.57
N ALA A 19 -1.87 -11.17 -8.56
CA ALA A 19 -2.86 -11.09 -7.47
C ALA A 19 -3.82 -9.90 -7.67
N TRP A 20 -4.18 -9.58 -8.91
CA TRP A 20 -4.95 -8.38 -9.24
C TRP A 20 -6.31 -8.31 -8.55
N SER A 21 -7.03 -9.42 -8.45
CA SER A 21 -8.31 -9.46 -7.75
C SER A 21 -8.18 -9.08 -6.28
N ALA A 22 -7.19 -9.66 -5.59
CA ALA A 22 -6.89 -9.32 -4.20
C ALA A 22 -6.40 -7.87 -4.05
N ALA A 23 -5.55 -7.40 -4.97
CA ALA A 23 -5.04 -6.03 -4.98
C ALA A 23 -6.17 -5.00 -5.11
N ILE A 24 -7.08 -5.21 -6.06
CA ILE A 24 -8.23 -4.32 -6.27
C ILE A 24 -9.16 -4.36 -5.05
N LEU A 25 -9.51 -5.55 -4.57
CA LEU A 25 -10.40 -5.71 -3.42
C LEU A 25 -9.85 -5.02 -2.16
N LEU A 26 -8.57 -5.25 -1.85
CA LEU A 26 -7.92 -4.65 -0.68
C LEU A 26 -7.84 -3.13 -0.80
N SER A 27 -7.55 -2.62 -2.01
CA SER A 27 -7.54 -1.19 -2.25
C SER A 27 -8.93 -0.56 -2.06
N LEU A 28 -9.98 -1.22 -2.55
CA LEU A 28 -11.36 -0.76 -2.38
C LEU A 28 -11.80 -0.75 -0.91
N ILE A 29 -11.47 -1.81 -0.17
CA ILE A 29 -11.78 -1.90 1.26
C ILE A 29 -11.05 -0.79 2.03
N SER A 30 -9.76 -0.61 1.74
CA SER A 30 -8.94 0.35 2.47
C SER A 30 -9.28 1.80 2.11
N GLY A 31 -9.58 2.07 0.83
CA GLY A 31 -10.11 3.35 0.37
C GLY A 31 -11.42 3.68 1.07
N ALA A 32 -12.35 2.72 1.15
CA ALA A 32 -13.66 2.94 1.77
C ALA A 32 -13.51 3.25 3.26
N ILE A 33 -12.65 2.52 3.97
CA ILE A 33 -12.32 2.81 5.38
C ILE A 33 -11.76 4.23 5.50
N GLY A 34 -10.82 4.60 4.63
CA GLY A 34 -10.20 5.93 4.62
C GLY A 34 -11.21 7.07 4.42
N VAL A 35 -12.10 6.94 3.42
CA VAL A 35 -13.11 7.96 3.10
C VAL A 35 -14.16 8.08 4.20
N VAL A 36 -14.66 6.94 4.71
CA VAL A 36 -15.67 6.93 5.78
C VAL A 36 -15.11 7.50 7.08
N SER A 37 -13.80 7.45 7.30
CA SER A 37 -13.16 8.02 8.50
C SER A 37 -12.98 9.55 8.44
N MET A 38 -13.36 10.22 7.34
CA MET A 38 -13.18 11.67 7.18
C MET A 38 -14.43 12.47 7.57
N ASP A 39 -14.27 13.48 8.42
CA ASP A 39 -15.36 14.41 8.79
C ASP A 39 -15.99 15.11 7.57
N ALA A 40 -15.18 15.41 6.55
CA ALA A 40 -15.64 16.00 5.30
C ALA A 40 -16.64 15.08 4.57
N PHE A 41 -16.43 13.76 4.61
CA PHE A 41 -17.36 12.80 4.02
C PHE A 41 -18.69 12.80 4.77
N HIS A 42 -18.69 12.77 6.10
CA HIS A 42 -19.91 12.83 6.90
C HIS A 42 -20.70 14.12 6.68
N THR A 43 -20.00 15.25 6.59
CA THR A 43 -20.59 16.55 6.30
C THR A 43 -21.27 16.55 4.93
N GLN A 44 -20.57 16.08 3.90
CA GLN A 44 -21.11 15.99 2.55
C GLN A 44 -22.28 15.00 2.46
N TRP A 45 -22.19 13.88 3.17
CA TRP A 45 -23.25 12.86 3.21
C TRP A 45 -24.57 13.39 3.78
N ALA A 46 -24.49 14.28 4.77
CA ALA A 46 -25.67 14.92 5.36
C ALA A 46 -26.32 15.95 4.41
N VAL A 47 -25.55 16.56 3.50
CA VAL A 47 -26.03 17.57 2.54
C VAL A 47 -26.54 16.92 1.26
N ASP A 48 -25.73 16.10 0.60
CA ASP A 48 -26.05 15.42 -0.65
C ASP A 48 -25.36 14.05 -0.73
N ARG A 49 -26.16 12.99 -0.58
CA ARG A 49 -25.69 11.60 -0.65
C ARG A 49 -25.19 11.23 -2.05
N THR A 50 -25.77 11.78 -3.11
CA THR A 50 -25.37 11.46 -4.49
C THR A 50 -23.98 12.02 -4.76
N ALA A 51 -23.76 13.29 -4.42
CA ALA A 51 -22.46 13.93 -4.53
C ALA A 51 -21.41 13.24 -3.63
N ALA A 52 -21.78 12.85 -2.40
CA ALA A 52 -20.90 12.09 -1.52
C ALA A 52 -20.45 10.77 -2.16
N LEU A 53 -21.38 9.98 -2.73
CA LEU A 53 -21.06 8.72 -3.41
C LEU A 53 -20.17 8.92 -4.65
N GLN A 54 -20.37 10.00 -5.42
CA GLN A 54 -19.50 10.34 -6.54
C GLN A 54 -18.07 10.64 -6.09
N LEU A 55 -17.92 11.38 -4.98
CA LEU A 55 -16.61 11.65 -4.38
C LEU A 55 -15.94 10.37 -3.88
N VAL A 56 -16.68 9.43 -3.28
CA VAL A 56 -16.14 8.11 -2.92
C VAL A 56 -15.59 7.42 -4.17
N GLY A 57 -16.36 7.35 -5.25
CA GLY A 57 -15.91 6.71 -6.49
C GLY A 57 -14.63 7.32 -7.07
N LEU A 58 -14.50 8.65 -7.03
CA LEU A 58 -13.29 9.34 -7.46
C LEU A 58 -12.11 9.06 -6.52
N ALA A 59 -12.35 9.04 -5.21
CA ALA A 59 -11.34 8.72 -4.22
C ALA A 59 -10.82 7.28 -4.41
N GLU A 60 -11.70 6.29 -4.58
CA GLU A 60 -11.33 4.90 -4.84
C GLU A 60 -10.47 4.76 -6.10
N ALA A 61 -10.86 5.43 -7.19
CA ALA A 61 -10.08 5.45 -8.42
C ALA A 61 -8.68 6.06 -8.19
N GLY A 62 -8.60 7.13 -7.40
CA GLY A 62 -7.34 7.76 -7.00
C GLY A 62 -6.47 6.82 -6.18
N VAL A 63 -7.03 6.15 -5.16
CA VAL A 63 -6.33 5.20 -4.28
C VAL A 63 -5.79 4.00 -5.07
N LEU A 64 -6.60 3.43 -5.96
CA LEU A 64 -6.19 2.34 -6.86
C LEU A 64 -5.05 2.79 -7.79
N THR A 65 -5.18 3.97 -8.40
CA THR A 65 -4.18 4.52 -9.31
C THR A 65 -2.86 4.81 -8.59
N ALA A 66 -2.92 5.41 -7.40
CA ALA A 66 -1.75 5.65 -6.57
C ALA A 66 -1.07 4.35 -6.16
N SER A 67 -1.83 3.34 -5.74
CA SER A 67 -1.31 2.02 -5.37
C SER A 67 -0.60 1.36 -6.55
N LEU A 68 -1.20 1.42 -7.75
CA LEU A 68 -0.59 0.92 -8.98
C LEU A 68 0.69 1.69 -9.34
N ALA A 69 0.67 3.01 -9.24
CA ALA A 69 1.83 3.84 -9.51
C ALA A 69 3.00 3.50 -8.57
N LEU A 70 2.74 3.29 -7.28
CA LEU A 70 3.75 2.87 -6.32
C LEU A 70 4.35 1.50 -6.66
N GLY A 71 3.52 0.53 -7.02
CA GLY A 71 3.98 -0.78 -7.47
C GLY A 71 4.78 -0.71 -8.78
N ALA A 72 4.38 0.17 -9.71
CA ALA A 72 5.09 0.39 -10.97
C ALA A 72 6.46 1.05 -10.75
N VAL A 73 6.54 2.04 -9.87
CA VAL A 73 7.80 2.68 -9.47
C VAL A 73 8.73 1.66 -8.82
N ALA A 74 8.24 0.84 -7.88
CA ALA A 74 9.03 -0.23 -7.25
C ALA A 74 9.62 -1.19 -8.31
N HIS A 75 8.79 -1.62 -9.26
CA HIS A 75 9.21 -2.47 -10.37
C HIS A 75 10.27 -1.78 -11.25
N ALA A 76 10.04 -0.52 -11.63
CA ALA A 76 10.96 0.24 -12.47
C ALA A 76 12.34 0.39 -11.81
N ILE A 77 12.38 0.76 -10.53
CA ILE A 77 13.64 0.86 -9.77
C ILE A 77 14.32 -0.52 -9.67
N ALA A 78 13.58 -1.59 -9.41
CA ALA A 78 14.16 -2.92 -9.35
C ALA A 78 14.74 -3.37 -10.71
N ARG A 79 14.10 -2.98 -11.83
CA ARG A 79 14.62 -3.22 -13.19
C ARG A 79 15.89 -2.40 -13.45
N THR A 80 15.97 -1.14 -13.02
CA THR A 80 17.18 -0.32 -13.21
C THR A 80 18.38 -0.84 -12.44
N LEU A 81 18.17 -1.53 -11.32
CA LEU A 81 19.23 -2.19 -10.54
C LEU A 81 19.68 -3.56 -11.09
N GLY A 82 19.13 -3.97 -12.24
CA GLY A 82 19.47 -5.21 -12.95
C GLY A 82 18.53 -6.39 -12.65
N GLY A 83 17.38 -6.14 -12.03
CA GLY A 83 16.42 -7.18 -11.67
C GLY A 83 15.64 -7.72 -12.87
N ILE A 84 15.20 -8.98 -12.83
CA ILE A 84 14.53 -9.67 -13.98
C ILE A 84 13.05 -9.98 -13.76
N GLY A 85 12.43 -9.41 -12.73
CA GLY A 85 11.03 -9.69 -12.37
C GLY A 85 10.01 -9.23 -13.42
N ARG A 86 8.81 -9.82 -13.37
CA ARG A 86 7.67 -9.49 -14.24
C ARG A 86 6.83 -8.38 -13.64
N PHE A 87 6.34 -7.44 -14.46
CA PHE A 87 5.56 -6.30 -13.98
C PHE A 87 4.28 -6.70 -13.24
N ALA A 88 3.43 -7.54 -13.85
CA ALA A 88 2.10 -7.82 -13.31
C ALA A 88 2.13 -8.51 -11.91
N PRO A 89 2.94 -9.55 -11.66
CA PRO A 89 3.09 -10.12 -10.31
C PRO A 89 3.70 -9.12 -9.32
N THR A 90 4.77 -8.41 -9.69
CA THR A 90 5.41 -7.43 -8.79
C THR A 90 4.43 -6.32 -8.37
N ALA A 91 3.74 -5.69 -9.33
CA ALA A 91 2.83 -4.59 -9.04
C ALA A 91 1.63 -5.04 -8.20
N SER A 92 0.97 -6.13 -8.59
CA SER A 92 -0.21 -6.63 -7.85
C SER A 92 0.14 -7.10 -6.44
N LEU A 93 1.24 -7.83 -6.25
CA LEU A 93 1.69 -8.26 -4.91
C LEU A 93 2.13 -7.07 -4.06
N PHE A 94 2.76 -6.05 -4.66
CA PHE A 94 3.12 -4.84 -3.93
C PHE A 94 1.88 -4.15 -3.36
N ILE A 95 0.82 -4.00 -4.14
CA ILE A 95 -0.46 -3.44 -3.69
C ILE A 95 -1.06 -4.28 -2.56
N VAL A 96 -1.07 -5.61 -2.70
CA VAL A 96 -1.56 -6.52 -1.65
C VAL A 96 -0.79 -6.34 -0.35
N LEU A 97 0.54 -6.35 -0.42
CA LEU A 97 1.40 -6.16 0.76
C LEU A 97 1.16 -4.80 1.42
N PHE A 98 1.10 -3.74 0.61
CA PHE A 98 0.83 -2.40 1.09
C PHE A 98 -0.46 -2.37 1.90
N TRP A 99 -1.58 -2.82 1.35
CA TRP A 99 -2.86 -2.76 2.06
C TRP A 99 -3.00 -3.77 3.20
N VAL A 100 -2.46 -4.99 3.08
CA VAL A 100 -2.48 -5.96 4.19
C VAL A 100 -1.72 -5.44 5.40
N THR A 101 -0.61 -4.74 5.18
CA THR A 101 0.16 -4.13 6.28
C THR A 101 -0.45 -2.84 6.79
N ASP A 102 -1.13 -2.05 5.94
CA ASP A 102 -1.70 -0.77 6.35
C ASP A 102 -3.10 -0.87 7.00
N LEU A 103 -3.88 -1.88 6.63
CA LEU A 103 -5.24 -2.11 7.17
C LEU A 103 -5.31 -2.13 8.71
N PRO A 104 -4.40 -2.80 9.45
CA PRO A 104 -4.40 -2.75 10.90
C PRO A 104 -4.29 -1.32 11.45
N ARG A 105 -3.45 -0.47 10.84
CA ARG A 105 -3.29 0.94 11.23
C ARG A 105 -4.56 1.72 10.92
N LEU A 106 -5.13 1.56 9.74
CA LEU A 106 -6.37 2.23 9.35
C LEU A 106 -7.52 1.86 10.28
N ALA A 107 -7.64 0.57 10.62
CA ALA A 107 -8.64 0.09 11.55
C ALA A 107 -8.48 0.74 12.93
N ILE A 108 -7.26 0.88 13.46
CA ILE A 108 -7.03 1.55 14.75
C ILE A 108 -7.33 3.06 14.65
N ALA A 109 -6.87 3.72 13.59
CA ALA A 109 -7.04 5.16 13.38
C ALA A 109 -8.50 5.58 13.13
N ALA A 110 -9.36 4.66 12.69
CA ALA A 110 -10.79 4.92 12.55
C ALA A 110 -11.51 5.13 13.90
N TRP A 111 -10.93 4.66 15.01
CA TRP A 111 -11.54 4.76 16.34
C TRP A 111 -10.75 5.63 17.32
N LEU A 112 -9.44 5.81 17.10
CA LEU A 112 -8.56 6.54 18.00
C LEU A 112 -7.96 7.78 17.32
N PRO A 113 -7.74 8.88 18.07
CA PRO A 113 -7.01 10.04 17.58
C PRO A 113 -5.63 9.67 17.04
N THR A 114 -5.26 10.26 15.90
CA THR A 114 -4.01 9.93 15.19
C THR A 114 -2.75 10.37 15.93
N ASP A 115 -2.87 11.32 16.86
CA ASP A 115 -1.82 11.82 17.73
C ASP A 115 -1.58 10.92 18.96
N ALA A 116 -2.48 9.98 19.26
CA ALA A 116 -2.31 9.06 20.37
C ALA A 116 -1.04 8.20 20.19
N THR A 117 -0.23 8.08 21.26
CA THR A 117 1.04 7.33 21.23
C THR A 117 0.88 5.91 20.72
N PHE A 118 -0.26 5.26 21.04
CA PHE A 118 -0.58 3.92 20.55
C PHE A 118 -0.78 3.86 19.04
N VAL A 119 -1.52 4.82 18.45
CA VAL A 119 -1.74 4.88 16.99
C VAL A 119 -0.42 5.18 16.26
N GLN A 120 0.41 6.05 16.82
CA GLN A 120 1.75 6.32 16.30
C GLN A 120 2.64 5.06 16.33
N ALA A 121 2.64 4.34 17.46
CA ALA A 121 3.40 3.09 17.58
C ALA A 121 2.93 2.03 16.57
N ALA A 122 1.62 1.87 16.40
CA ALA A 122 1.04 0.99 15.38
C ALA A 122 1.46 1.42 13.98
N THR A 123 1.46 2.73 13.70
CA THR A 123 1.88 3.30 12.41
C THR A 123 3.33 2.96 12.06
N TRP A 124 4.26 3.19 12.98
CA TRP A 124 5.66 2.85 12.75
C TRP A 124 5.88 1.35 12.60
N THR A 125 5.14 0.54 13.37
CA THR A 125 5.22 -0.92 13.33
C THR A 125 4.73 -1.47 12.00
N THR A 126 3.55 -1.07 11.54
CA THR A 126 2.99 -1.53 10.27
C THR A 126 3.82 -1.05 9.08
N TRP A 127 4.32 0.19 9.13
CA TRP A 127 5.17 0.74 8.09
C TRP A 127 6.51 0.00 7.98
N GLY A 128 7.18 -0.25 9.11
CA GLY A 128 8.41 -1.04 9.16
C GLY A 128 8.21 -2.49 8.71
N PHE A 129 7.09 -3.11 9.09
CA PHE A 129 6.76 -4.46 8.64
C PHE A 129 6.47 -4.52 7.13
N GLY A 130 5.70 -3.56 6.61
CA GLY A 130 5.46 -3.40 5.17
C GLY A 130 6.74 -3.22 4.37
N TYR A 131 7.68 -2.41 4.88
CA TYR A 131 9.01 -2.24 4.30
C TYR A 131 9.75 -3.59 4.20
N LEU A 132 9.79 -4.39 5.27
CA LEU A 132 10.46 -5.70 5.26
C LEU A 132 9.84 -6.65 4.23
N LEU A 133 8.50 -6.72 4.18
CA LEU A 133 7.81 -7.56 3.20
C LEU A 133 8.05 -7.09 1.76
N ALA A 134 8.09 -5.78 1.51
CA ALA A 134 8.43 -5.23 0.21
C ALA A 134 9.87 -5.58 -0.21
N VAL A 135 10.84 -5.56 0.71
CA VAL A 135 12.22 -6.01 0.42
C VAL A 135 12.25 -7.49 0.05
N LEU A 136 11.53 -8.34 0.78
CA LEU A 136 11.43 -9.77 0.47
C LEU A 136 10.78 -10.00 -0.90
N LEU A 137 9.69 -9.28 -1.20
CA LEU A 137 9.03 -9.32 -2.50
C LEU A 137 9.99 -8.95 -3.63
N ILE A 138 10.64 -7.79 -3.55
CA ILE A 138 11.55 -7.34 -4.62
C ILE A 138 12.72 -8.30 -4.78
N ARG A 139 13.27 -8.83 -3.68
CA ARG A 139 14.33 -9.84 -3.72
C ARG A 139 13.88 -11.11 -4.44
N GLY A 140 12.71 -11.66 -4.10
CA GLY A 140 12.18 -12.88 -4.70
C GLY A 140 11.74 -12.71 -6.15
N GLN A 141 11.09 -11.59 -6.48
CA GLN A 141 10.60 -11.31 -7.84
C GLN A 141 11.74 -11.01 -8.81
N HIS A 142 12.71 -10.20 -8.39
CA HIS A 142 13.73 -9.66 -9.28
C HIS A 142 15.09 -10.35 -9.18
N HIS A 143 15.25 -11.36 -8.31
CA HIS A 143 16.52 -12.06 -8.05
C HIS A 143 17.69 -11.11 -7.73
N LEU A 144 17.37 -10.01 -7.05
CA LEU A 144 18.36 -9.02 -6.63
C LEU A 144 19.03 -9.48 -5.33
N SER A 145 20.25 -8.98 -5.08
CA SER A 145 20.85 -9.12 -3.75
C SER A 145 20.04 -8.33 -2.72
N THR A 146 20.06 -8.76 -1.46
CA THR A 146 19.31 -8.09 -0.37
C THR A 146 19.63 -6.59 -0.33
N TRP A 147 20.90 -6.19 -0.49
CA TRP A 147 21.30 -4.79 -0.52
C TRP A 147 20.59 -3.98 -1.62
N LYS A 148 20.52 -4.52 -2.84
CA LYS A 148 19.84 -3.84 -3.97
C LYS A 148 18.34 -3.77 -3.76
N SER A 149 17.71 -4.82 -3.23
CA SER A 149 16.28 -4.81 -2.91
C SER A 149 15.95 -3.78 -1.82
N THR A 150 16.76 -3.73 -0.76
CA THR A 150 16.66 -2.73 0.30
C THR A 150 16.76 -1.31 -0.27
N ALA A 151 17.76 -1.04 -1.12
CA ALA A 151 17.90 0.27 -1.76
C ALA A 151 16.67 0.63 -2.63
N ALA A 152 16.17 -0.32 -3.43
CA ALA A 152 15.00 -0.08 -4.29
C ALA A 152 13.75 0.30 -3.48
N VAL A 153 13.47 -0.45 -2.42
CA VAL A 153 12.31 -0.24 -1.56
C VAL A 153 12.46 1.04 -0.75
N SER A 154 13.64 1.35 -0.23
CA SER A 154 13.90 2.61 0.48
C SER A 154 13.61 3.82 -0.39
N VAL A 155 14.10 3.82 -1.65
CA VAL A 155 13.82 4.92 -2.59
C VAL A 155 12.32 5.03 -2.83
N GLN A 156 11.64 3.92 -3.11
CA GLN A 156 10.20 3.93 -3.34
C GLN A 156 9.40 4.43 -2.13
N MET A 157 9.74 4.00 -0.91
CA MET A 157 9.04 4.45 0.30
C MET A 157 9.30 5.93 0.59
N LEU A 158 10.52 6.43 0.35
CA LEU A 158 10.83 7.85 0.46
C LEU A 158 10.05 8.67 -0.58
N THR A 159 9.91 8.17 -1.82
CA THR A 159 9.05 8.80 -2.83
C THR A 159 7.60 8.82 -2.38
N ALA A 160 7.07 7.72 -1.84
CA ALA A 160 5.71 7.67 -1.31
C ALA A 160 5.52 8.67 -0.17
N LEU A 161 6.48 8.74 0.77
CA LEU A 161 6.46 9.68 1.88
C LEU A 161 6.51 11.13 1.39
N ALA A 162 7.36 11.43 0.41
CA ALA A 162 7.46 12.75 -0.20
C ALA A 162 6.14 13.13 -0.88
N LEU A 163 5.50 12.25 -1.64
CA LEU A 163 4.20 12.52 -2.26
C LEU A 163 3.10 12.77 -1.23
N LEU A 164 3.08 12.01 -0.13
CA LEU A 164 2.07 12.16 0.93
C LEU A 164 2.32 13.38 1.82
N ARG A 165 3.57 13.80 2.00
CA ARG A 165 3.96 14.95 2.85
C ARG A 165 4.05 16.27 2.08
N LEU A 166 4.33 16.22 0.77
CA LEU A 166 4.51 17.38 -0.12
C LEU A 166 3.35 17.57 -1.11
N GLY A 167 2.37 16.66 -1.15
CA GLY A 167 1.09 16.92 -1.80
C GLY A 167 0.48 18.22 -1.24
N PRO A 168 -0.39 18.91 -1.99
CA PRO A 168 -0.89 20.25 -1.63
C PRO A 168 -1.56 20.20 -0.25
N GLY A 169 -0.76 20.49 0.77
CA GLY A 169 -1.14 20.48 2.15
C GLY A 169 -1.75 21.82 2.45
N ARG A 170 -3.09 21.86 2.43
CA ARG A 170 -3.96 22.93 2.92
C ARG A 170 -3.99 24.21 2.10
#